data_AF-A0A7S2QXM5-F1
#
_entry.id   AF-A0A7S2QXM5-F1
#
_cell.length_a   1.000
_cell.length_b   1.000
_cell.length_c   1.000
_cell.angle_alpha   90.00
_cell.angle_beta   90.00
_cell.angle_gamma   90.00
#
_symmetry.space_group_name_H-M   'P 1'
#
loop_
_entity.id
_entity.type
_entity.pdbx_description
1 polymer ?
#
loop_
_entity_poly.entity_id
_entity_poly.type
_entity_poly.pdbx_seq_one_letter_code
_entity_poly.pdbx_strand_id
1 'polypeptide(L)'
;AHSRNPPSHVVVGTMMSARDERELRGVEIDIIELVELHASSVDAHEFASTEYVVALSFQNFKNTWRTRAFSNVHLGKLQQQTYNAFVQSAYDAALRFARTGTTLATRVTGAYTLYALYETQLVGPSVRIYICPPALDAMKALIAE
;
A
#
# COMPACT_ATOMS: atom_id res chain seq x y z
N ALA A 1 -17.23 -53.73 -31.00
CA ALA A 1 -15.90 -54.03 -30.44
C ALA A 1 -15.02 -52.79 -30.60
N HIS A 2 -14.46 -52.30 -29.48
CA HIS A 2 -13.38 -51.29 -29.34
C HIS A 2 -13.69 -49.84 -29.82
N SER A 3 -13.91 -48.81 -28.99
CA SER A 3 -13.24 -48.27 -27.78
C SER A 3 -12.22 -47.14 -28.07
N ARG A 4 -12.35 -46.05 -27.29
CA ARG A 4 -11.40 -44.95 -26.96
C ARG A 4 -11.14 -43.91 -28.06
N ASN A 5 -11.01 -42.62 -27.81
CA ASN A 5 -11.25 -41.67 -26.71
C ASN A 5 -10.96 -40.29 -27.38
N PRO A 6 -11.53 -39.16 -26.92
CA PRO A 6 -11.22 -37.84 -27.50
C PRO A 6 -9.78 -37.41 -27.18
N PRO A 7 -9.12 -36.58 -28.02
CA PRO A 7 -7.80 -36.07 -27.71
C PRO A 7 -7.89 -35.16 -26.49
N SER A 8 -7.21 -35.60 -25.44
CA SER A 8 -6.97 -34.91 -24.19
C SER A 8 -5.81 -33.96 -24.40
N HIS A 9 -6.11 -32.68 -24.57
CA HIS A 9 -5.20 -31.62 -24.17
C HIS A 9 -6.01 -30.61 -23.36
N VAL A 10 -6.32 -31.00 -22.13
CA VAL A 10 -6.44 -30.03 -21.05
C VAL A 10 -5.07 -29.38 -20.98
N VAL A 11 -4.96 -28.17 -21.51
CA VAL A 11 -3.87 -27.27 -21.14
C VAL A 11 -4.05 -27.07 -19.65
N VAL A 12 -3.30 -27.84 -18.87
CA VAL A 12 -3.09 -27.57 -17.46
C VAL A 12 -2.41 -26.20 -17.48
N GLY A 13 -3.21 -25.15 -17.36
CA GLY A 13 -2.70 -23.82 -17.10
C GLY A 13 -1.94 -23.94 -15.79
N THR A 14 -0.62 -23.97 -15.87
CA THR A 14 0.25 -23.74 -14.73
C THR A 14 -0.30 -22.48 -14.06
N MET A 15 -0.91 -22.63 -12.89
CA MET A 15 -1.36 -21.48 -12.12
C MET A 15 -0.09 -20.68 -11.84
N MET A 16 0.07 -19.57 -12.57
CA MET A 16 1.14 -18.61 -12.30
C MET A 16 1.03 -18.23 -10.83
N SER A 17 2.16 -18.18 -10.13
CA SER A 17 2.13 -17.72 -8.75
C SER A 17 1.70 -16.25 -8.72
N ALA A 18 1.10 -15.81 -7.62
CA ALA A 18 0.74 -14.40 -7.43
C ALA A 18 1.96 -13.48 -7.64
N ARG A 19 3.17 -13.98 -7.39
CA ARG A 19 4.43 -13.27 -7.67
C ARG A 19 4.69 -13.14 -9.16
N ASP A 20 4.52 -14.21 -9.94
CA ASP A 20 4.75 -14.20 -11.38
C ASP A 20 3.71 -13.35 -12.12
N GLU A 21 2.45 -13.35 -11.66
CA GLU A 21 1.39 -12.49 -12.20
C GLU A 21 1.66 -11.00 -11.93
N ARG A 22 2.20 -10.68 -10.74
CA ARG A 22 2.62 -9.33 -10.35
C ARG A 22 3.80 -8.80 -11.17
N GLU A 23 4.77 -9.65 -11.49
CA GLU A 23 5.90 -9.29 -12.36
C GLU A 23 5.46 -9.06 -13.81
N LEU A 24 4.46 -9.82 -14.30
CA LEU A 24 3.98 -9.71 -15.69
C LEU A 24 3.02 -8.54 -15.94
N ARG A 25 2.16 -8.20 -14.98
CA ARG A 25 1.11 -7.16 -15.13
C ARG A 25 1.42 -5.82 -14.48
N GLY A 26 2.47 -5.77 -13.67
CA GLY A 26 2.71 -4.65 -12.77
C GLY A 26 1.85 -4.74 -11.52
N VAL A 27 2.42 -4.31 -10.39
CA VAL A 27 1.69 -4.23 -9.12
C VAL A 27 0.90 -2.93 -9.14
N GLU A 28 -0.41 -3.01 -9.27
CA GLU A 28 -1.28 -1.92 -8.87
C GLU A 28 -1.08 -1.73 -7.36
N ILE A 29 -0.59 -0.56 -6.94
CA ILE A 29 -0.39 -0.31 -5.51
C ILE A 29 -1.76 -0.12 -4.90
N ASP A 30 -2.25 -1.15 -4.22
CA ASP A 30 -3.37 -0.97 -3.32
C ASP A 30 -2.85 -0.40 -1.99
N ILE A 31 -2.76 0.93 -1.95
CA ILE A 31 -2.32 1.68 -0.76
C ILE A 31 -3.28 1.42 0.41
N ILE A 32 -4.56 1.20 0.11
CA ILE A 32 -5.58 0.91 1.11
C ILE A 32 -5.28 -0.45 1.74
N GLU A 33 -5.10 -1.48 0.91
CA GLU A 33 -4.73 -2.83 1.36
C GLU A 33 -3.45 -2.78 2.21
N LEU A 34 -2.41 -2.05 1.78
CA LEU A 34 -1.15 -1.96 2.52
C LEU A 34 -1.33 -1.35 3.91
N VAL A 35 -2.10 -0.25 4.00
CA VAL A 35 -2.38 0.42 5.27
C VAL A 35 -3.20 -0.48 6.17
N GLU A 36 -4.25 -1.12 5.65
CA GLU A 36 -5.14 -1.99 6.40
C GLU A 36 -4.42 -3.25 6.90
N LEU A 37 -3.58 -3.87 6.07
CA LEU A 37 -2.78 -5.03 6.47
C LEU A 37 -1.78 -4.68 7.56
N HIS A 38 -1.09 -3.54 7.45
CA HIS A 38 -0.14 -3.14 8.47
C HIS A 38 -0.86 -2.76 9.77
N ALA A 39 -1.93 -1.98 9.70
CA ALA A 39 -2.74 -1.64 10.87
C ALA A 39 -3.28 -2.89 11.57
N SER A 40 -3.83 -3.84 10.80
CA SER A 40 -4.31 -5.13 11.34
C SER A 40 -3.19 -5.94 11.99
N SER A 41 -1.99 -5.92 11.41
CA SER A 41 -0.82 -6.57 12.00
C SER A 41 -0.40 -5.91 13.31
N VAL A 42 -0.46 -4.59 13.42
CA VAL A 42 -0.15 -3.86 14.65
C VAL A 42 -1.20 -4.14 15.73
N ASP A 43 -2.49 -4.10 15.35
CA ASP A 43 -3.62 -4.34 16.24
C ASP A 43 -3.68 -5.80 16.77
N ALA A 44 -2.97 -6.74 16.13
CA ALA A 44 -2.82 -8.10 16.62
C ALA A 44 -1.87 -8.23 17.85
N HIS A 45 -1.16 -7.16 18.21
CA HIS A 45 -0.23 -7.13 19.34
C HIS A 45 -0.78 -6.35 20.54
N GLU A 46 -0.35 -6.72 21.75
CA GLU A 46 -0.75 -6.02 22.98
C GLU A 46 -0.02 -4.67 23.14
N PHE A 47 -0.75 -3.59 23.42
CA PHE A 47 -0.23 -2.21 23.50
C PHE A 47 1.00 -2.01 24.42
N ALA A 48 1.20 -2.90 25.40
CA ALA A 48 2.31 -2.82 26.36
C ALA A 48 3.53 -3.69 25.99
N SER A 49 3.47 -4.47 24.90
CA SER A 49 4.52 -5.41 24.54
C SER A 49 5.63 -4.77 23.70
N THR A 50 6.82 -5.37 23.72
CA THR A 50 7.93 -4.94 22.87
C THR A 50 7.59 -5.17 21.39
N GLU A 51 6.88 -6.26 21.11
CA GLU A 51 6.41 -6.63 19.77
C GLU A 51 5.46 -5.57 19.21
N TYR A 52 4.55 -5.02 20.03
CA TYR A 52 3.68 -3.93 19.63
C TYR A 52 4.46 -2.66 19.27
N VAL A 53 5.41 -2.26 20.11
CA VAL A 53 6.25 -1.08 19.85
C VAL A 53 7.04 -1.25 18.55
N VAL A 54 7.60 -2.44 18.31
CA VAL A 54 8.28 -2.77 17.06
C VAL A 54 7.30 -2.74 15.89
N ALA A 55 6.13 -3.34 16.03
CA ALA A 55 5.11 -3.40 14.99
C ALA A 55 4.65 -1.99 14.57
N LEU A 56 4.35 -1.12 15.53
CA LEU A 56 3.93 0.28 15.35
C LEU A 56 5.05 1.20 14.88
N SER A 57 6.31 0.76 14.91
CA SER A 57 7.44 1.61 14.56
C SER A 57 7.43 2.00 13.08
N PHE A 58 7.81 3.26 12.80
CA PHE A 58 7.99 3.73 11.43
C PHE A 58 8.97 2.85 10.63
N GLN A 59 10.03 2.36 11.29
CA GLN A 59 11.01 1.51 10.64
C GLN A 59 10.42 0.18 10.18
N ASN A 60 9.55 -0.44 10.98
CA ASN A 60 8.84 -1.66 10.60
C ASN A 60 7.89 -1.39 9.42
N PHE A 61 7.10 -0.33 9.48
CA PHE A 61 6.26 0.09 8.36
C PHE A 61 7.09 0.31 7.08
N LYS A 62 8.21 1.04 7.16
CA LYS A 62 9.10 1.31 6.03
C LYS A 62 9.71 0.04 5.44
N ASN A 63 9.98 -0.96 6.26
CA ASN A 63 10.44 -2.27 5.80
C ASN A 63 9.32 -2.98 5.01
N THR A 64 8.10 -3.01 5.54
CA THR A 64 6.90 -3.56 4.85
C THR A 64 6.59 -2.82 3.55
N TRP A 65 6.74 -1.50 3.53
CA TRP A 65 6.66 -0.69 2.31
C TRP A 65 7.66 -1.22 1.27
N ARG A 66 8.95 -1.30 1.62
CA ARG A 66 10.02 -1.72 0.69
C ARG A 66 9.88 -3.15 0.17
N THR A 67 9.37 -4.10 0.96
CA THR A 67 9.23 -5.51 0.53
C THR A 67 8.20 -5.70 -0.58
N ARG A 68 7.27 -4.76 -0.76
CA ARG A 68 6.31 -4.79 -1.89
C ARG A 68 6.98 -4.60 -3.25
N ALA A 69 8.31 -4.41 -3.30
CA ALA A 69 9.14 -4.41 -4.50
C ALA A 69 8.47 -3.58 -5.60
N PHE A 70 8.46 -2.27 -5.36
CA PHE A 70 7.88 -1.18 -6.13
C PHE A 70 8.38 -1.03 -7.57
N SER A 71 8.79 -2.11 -8.22
CA SER A 71 9.23 -2.17 -9.61
C SER A 71 8.25 -1.52 -10.57
N ASN A 72 6.96 -1.39 -10.17
CA ASN A 72 5.89 -0.81 -10.97
C ASN A 72 5.01 0.21 -10.22
N VAL A 73 5.51 0.94 -9.20
CA VAL A 73 4.77 2.06 -8.56
C VAL A 73 4.26 3.09 -9.57
N HIS A 74 4.83 3.08 -10.76
CA HIS A 74 4.61 4.04 -11.83
C HIS A 74 3.90 3.47 -13.06
N LEU A 75 3.43 2.22 -13.01
CA LEU A 75 2.56 1.65 -14.03
C LEU A 75 1.10 1.62 -13.58
N GLY A 76 0.65 2.55 -12.73
CA GLY A 76 -0.74 2.98 -12.79
C GLY A 76 -0.98 3.41 -14.23
N LYS A 77 -1.61 2.54 -15.03
CA LYS A 77 -1.61 2.54 -16.51
C LYS A 77 -1.22 3.91 -17.06
N LEU A 78 0.06 4.07 -17.46
CA LEU A 78 0.61 5.33 -17.97
C LEU A 78 -0.20 5.93 -19.14
N GLN A 79 -1.08 5.14 -19.74
CA GLN A 79 -2.01 5.58 -20.77
C GLN A 79 -3.29 6.27 -20.24
N GLN A 80 -3.53 6.33 -18.92
CA GLN A 80 -4.81 6.80 -18.35
C GLN A 80 -4.71 7.98 -17.36
N GLN A 81 -3.57 8.23 -16.70
CA GLN A 81 -3.41 9.36 -15.77
C GLN A 81 -1.99 9.94 -15.79
N THR A 82 -1.86 11.24 -15.54
CA THR A 82 -0.55 11.88 -15.36
C THR A 82 0.07 11.46 -14.03
N TYR A 83 1.40 11.42 -13.95
CA TYR A 83 2.16 11.10 -12.72
C TYR A 83 1.65 11.91 -11.51
N ASN A 84 1.44 13.21 -11.68
CA ASN A 84 0.94 14.08 -10.63
C ASN A 84 -0.46 13.68 -10.16
N ALA A 85 -1.37 13.34 -11.08
CA ALA A 85 -2.71 12.90 -10.72
C ALA A 85 -2.68 11.60 -9.92
N PHE A 86 -1.82 10.66 -10.31
CA PHE A 86 -1.61 9.43 -9.56
C PHE A 86 -1.08 9.69 -8.14
N VAL A 87 -0.02 10.50 -8.01
CA VAL A 87 0.56 10.81 -6.69
C VAL A 87 -0.45 11.52 -5.79
N GLN A 88 -1.30 12.39 -6.34
CA GLN A 88 -2.37 13.01 -5.56
C GLN A 88 -3.44 12.00 -5.13
N SER A 89 -3.88 11.09 -6.00
CA SER A 89 -4.81 10.01 -5.61
C SER A 89 -4.22 9.11 -4.52
N ALA A 90 -2.92 8.82 -4.59
CA ALA A 90 -2.21 8.09 -3.55
C ALA A 90 -2.19 8.84 -2.21
N TYR A 91 -1.95 10.15 -2.26
CA TYR A 91 -2.04 11.00 -1.07
C TYR A 91 -3.44 11.07 -0.48
N ASP A 92 -4.48 11.22 -1.30
CA ASP A 92 -5.86 11.25 -0.83
C ASP A 92 -6.25 9.95 -0.11
N ALA A 93 -5.81 8.81 -0.64
CA ALA A 93 -6.03 7.50 -0.02
C ALA A 93 -5.35 7.42 1.36
N ALA A 94 -4.06 7.78 1.46
CA ALA A 94 -3.32 7.76 2.71
C ALA A 94 -3.87 8.77 3.73
N LEU A 95 -4.23 9.97 3.27
CA LEU A 95 -4.76 11.05 4.10
C LEU A 95 -6.12 10.70 4.70
N ARG A 96 -6.97 9.97 3.94
CA ARG A 96 -8.23 9.44 4.47
C ARG A 96 -7.97 8.58 5.72
N PHE A 97 -7.01 7.67 5.68
CA PHE A 97 -6.69 6.83 6.84
C PHE A 97 -6.10 7.61 7.99
N ALA A 98 -5.19 8.54 7.72
CA ALA A 98 -4.60 9.38 8.75
C ALA A 98 -5.65 10.23 9.49
N ARG A 99 -6.68 10.70 8.75
CA ARG A 99 -7.77 11.54 9.26
C ARG A 99 -8.90 10.76 9.93
N THR A 100 -9.34 9.65 9.33
CA THR A 100 -10.59 8.97 9.71
C THR A 100 -10.40 7.52 10.14
N GLY A 101 -9.16 7.06 10.31
CA GLY A 101 -8.87 5.74 10.87
C GLY A 101 -9.48 5.61 12.27
N THR A 102 -10.07 4.46 12.56
CA THR A 102 -10.77 4.19 13.82
C THR A 102 -9.80 3.86 14.97
N THR A 103 -8.63 3.30 14.66
CA THR A 103 -7.57 2.99 15.63
C THR A 103 -6.38 3.95 15.48
N LEU A 104 -5.65 4.18 16.57
CA LEU A 104 -4.39 4.94 16.52
C LEU A 104 -3.41 4.31 15.52
N ALA A 105 -3.30 2.98 15.51
CA ALA A 105 -2.47 2.25 14.55
C ALA A 105 -2.84 2.59 13.11
N THR A 106 -4.14 2.58 12.76
CA THR A 106 -4.61 2.93 11.42
C THR A 106 -4.26 4.37 11.05
N ARG A 107 -4.46 5.33 11.97
CA ARG A 107 -4.17 6.75 11.72
C ARG A 107 -2.67 7.01 11.56
N VAL A 108 -1.84 6.44 12.43
CA VAL A 108 -0.37 6.52 12.36
C VAL A 108 0.16 5.86 11.09
N THR A 109 -0.40 4.72 10.70
CA THR A 109 -0.04 4.04 9.45
C THR A 109 -0.34 4.93 8.24
N GLY A 110 -1.51 5.59 8.20
CA GLY A 110 -1.83 6.58 7.17
C GLY A 110 -0.80 7.72 7.10
N ALA A 111 -0.35 8.23 8.26
CA ALA A 111 0.67 9.26 8.33
C ALA A 111 2.05 8.78 7.83
N TYR A 112 2.46 7.56 8.19
CA TYR A 112 3.69 6.97 7.67
C TYR A 112 3.63 6.76 6.15
N THR A 113 2.48 6.36 5.63
CA THR A 113 2.26 6.22 4.18
C THR A 113 2.43 7.55 3.46
N LEU A 114 1.89 8.65 3.99
CA LEU A 114 2.09 9.99 3.40
C LEU A 114 3.56 10.36 3.29
N TYR A 115 4.33 10.12 4.36
CA TYR A 115 5.76 10.38 4.37
C TYR A 115 6.50 9.46 3.39
N ALA A 116 6.21 8.15 3.39
CA ALA A 116 6.83 7.20 2.47
C ALA A 116 6.55 7.57 1.00
N LEU A 117 5.31 7.92 0.65
CA LEU A 117 4.92 8.35 -0.69
C LEU A 117 5.68 9.60 -1.15
N TYR A 118 5.97 10.55 -0.26
CA TYR A 118 6.77 11.73 -0.58
C TYR A 118 8.26 11.40 -0.80
N GLU A 119 8.84 10.60 0.09
CA GLU A 119 10.27 10.27 0.05
C GLU A 119 10.66 9.30 -1.07
N THR A 120 9.72 8.48 -1.56
CA THR A 120 10.00 7.48 -2.60
C THR A 120 9.52 7.88 -3.99
N GLN A 121 9.27 9.16 -4.24
CA GLN A 121 8.96 9.65 -5.59
C GLN A 121 10.16 9.50 -6.53
N LEU A 122 9.96 8.88 -7.69
CA LEU A 122 11.03 8.70 -8.69
C LEU A 122 11.26 9.91 -9.58
N VAL A 123 10.27 10.79 -9.72
CA VAL A 123 10.35 11.93 -10.62
C VAL A 123 10.54 13.20 -9.80
N GLY A 124 11.61 13.94 -10.12
CA GLY A 124 11.85 15.26 -9.58
C GLY A 124 11.24 16.37 -10.48
N PRO A 125 10.79 17.50 -9.91
CA PRO A 125 10.66 17.76 -8.47
C PRO A 125 9.50 16.99 -7.83
N SER A 126 9.64 16.62 -6.56
CA SER A 126 8.60 15.86 -5.84
C SER A 126 7.28 16.64 -5.78
N VAL A 127 6.20 15.94 -6.10
CA VAL A 127 4.82 16.41 -5.96
C VAL A 127 4.52 16.57 -4.47
N ARG A 128 4.05 17.75 -4.07
CA ARG A 128 3.68 18.03 -2.67
C ARG A 128 2.28 17.51 -2.36
N ILE A 129 2.06 17.17 -1.09
CA ILE A 129 0.74 16.81 -0.57
C ILE A 129 -0.14 18.08 -0.53
N TYR A 130 -1.32 18.04 -1.13
CA TYR A 130 -2.35 19.04 -0.89
C TYR A 130 -3.23 18.57 0.26
N ILE A 131 -3.35 19.39 1.30
CA ILE A 131 -4.11 19.06 2.51
C ILE A 131 -5.05 20.21 2.85
N CYS A 132 -6.32 19.90 3.12
CA CYS A 132 -7.28 20.90 3.57
C CYS A 132 -7.12 21.16 5.08
N PRO A 133 -7.51 22.34 5.60
CA PRO A 133 -7.31 22.69 7.02
C PRO A 133 -7.85 21.63 8.01
N PRO A 134 -9.06 21.06 7.84
CA PRO A 134 -9.56 20.02 8.74
C PRO A 134 -8.69 18.75 8.77
N ALA A 135 -8.12 18.37 7.62
CA ALA A 135 -7.23 17.23 7.55
C ALA A 135 -5.88 17.55 8.22
N LEU A 136 -5.37 18.77 8.06
CA LEU A 136 -4.16 19.22 8.74
C LEU A 136 -4.32 19.23 10.26
N ASP A 137 -5.48 19.66 10.77
CA ASP A 137 -5.75 19.66 12.21
C ASP A 137 -5.83 18.24 12.78
N ALA A 138 -6.45 17.31 12.04
CA ALA A 138 -6.46 15.89 12.42
C ALA A 138 -5.04 15.27 12.46
N MET A 139 -4.15 15.70 11.56
CA MET A 139 -2.74 15.28 11.56
C MET A 139 -1.98 15.86 12.74
N LYS A 140 -2.21 17.13 13.09
CA LYS A 140 -1.58 17.75 14.27
C LYS A 140 -2.00 17.07 15.56
N ALA A 141 -3.25 16.63 15.67
CA ALA A 141 -3.74 15.89 16.83
C ALA A 141 -2.96 14.58 17.06
N LEU A 142 -2.43 13.93 16.01
CA LEU A 142 -1.59 12.73 16.15
C LEU A 142 -0.22 13.00 16.80
N ILE A 143 0.24 14.25 16.82
CA ILE A 143 1.55 14.66 17.35
C ILE A 143 1.40 15.23 18.78
N ALA A 144 0.20 15.68 19.13
CA ALA A 144 -0.08 16.35 20.40
C ALA A 144 -0.52 15.40 21.53
N GLU A 145 -0.67 14.10 21.23
CA GLU A 145 -0.87 13.00 22.19
C GLU A 145 0.48 12.32 22.52
#